data_AF-A0A812Z6R4-F1
#
_entry.id   AF-A0A812Z6R4-F1
#
_cell.length_a   1.000
_cell.length_b   1.000
_cell.length_c   1.000
_cell.angle_alpha   90.00
_cell.angle_beta   90.00
_cell.angle_gamma   90.00
#
_symmetry.space_group_name_H-M   'P 1'
#
loop_
_entity.id
_entity.type
_entity.pdbx_description
1 polymer ?
#
loop_
_entity_poly.entity_id
_entity_poly.type
_entity_poly.pdbx_seq_one_letter_code
_entity_poly.pdbx_strand_id
1 'polypeptide(L)'
;MKFPVIAPHLLTHYLLRTRQISIDRAAAGHFWQHFKTQKAPWMEGFDSKDFVPLALYGDEAEYSITKEQILVLYISFPLYEGSKTVFGSRFPVFAIRSERMFSYDTITPVFDFLAWSINCMYSGKFPEKNLAGDDLQSLGPDMKPNDPMYMGYKFRLVELRGDWKHHARAFKLVSHWSCNDVCHCCRASKANAQFPYTDFAEEPRWATTIRTHAQFVQEQLNEPINSLLYTAKFHYSFIRFCSVHTVQLGIAQFCHGGVLWELSRLEWFGGNDKASMLRNAFISFKEFTRKHKIQCSQPPFKSYMYVTSGEEYCYLGTKASWHHF
;
A
#
# COMPACT_ATOMS: atom_id res chain seq x y z
N MET A 1 -28.40 3.63 4.17
CA MET A 1 -27.49 3.13 5.24
C MET A 1 -26.45 4.21 5.49
N LYS A 2 -26.21 4.63 6.74
CA LYS A 2 -25.14 5.59 7.08
C LYS A 2 -23.89 4.80 7.45
N PHE A 3 -22.84 4.86 6.64
CA PHE A 3 -21.56 4.25 6.98
C PHE A 3 -20.81 5.13 7.98
N PRO A 4 -20.21 4.57 9.05
CA PRO A 4 -19.35 5.32 9.94
C PRO A 4 -18.00 5.56 9.25
N VAL A 5 -17.93 6.62 8.43
CA VAL A 5 -16.70 7.07 7.79
C VAL A 5 -16.20 8.33 8.49
N ILE A 6 -14.96 8.31 8.96
CA ILE A 6 -14.31 9.50 9.51
C ILE A 6 -13.75 10.30 8.35
N ALA A 7 -14.11 11.58 8.24
CA ALA A 7 -13.60 12.43 7.17
C ALA A 7 -12.08 12.70 7.33
N PRO A 8 -11.23 12.32 6.35
CA PRO A 8 -9.79 12.62 6.39
C PRO A 8 -9.42 14.06 6.78
N HIS A 9 -10.11 15.08 6.26
CA HIS A 9 -9.80 16.48 6.57
C HIS A 9 -10.06 16.84 8.03
N LEU A 10 -11.17 16.37 8.61
CA LEU A 10 -11.49 16.61 10.03
C LEU A 10 -10.53 15.87 10.95
N LEU A 11 -10.24 14.60 10.64
CA LEU A 11 -9.29 13.80 11.40
C LEU A 11 -7.89 14.44 11.38
N THR A 12 -7.43 14.85 10.20
CA THR A 12 -6.12 15.51 10.06
C THR A 12 -6.06 16.82 10.82
N HIS A 13 -7.10 17.66 10.72
CA HIS A 13 -7.18 18.89 11.50
C HIS A 13 -7.10 18.62 13.00
N TYR A 14 -7.87 17.65 13.50
CA TYR A 14 -7.85 17.24 14.89
C TYR A 14 -6.45 16.77 15.33
N LEU A 15 -5.81 15.89 14.57
CA LEU A 15 -4.48 15.33 14.89
C LEU A 15 -3.42 16.43 14.98
N LEU A 16 -3.45 17.42 14.09
CA LEU A 16 -2.51 18.55 14.11
C LEU A 16 -2.80 19.49 15.28
N ARG A 17 -4.07 19.86 15.48
CA ARG A 17 -4.49 20.78 16.55
C ARG A 17 -4.14 20.24 17.93
N THR A 18 -4.35 18.93 18.12
CA THR A 18 -4.04 18.22 19.38
C THR A 18 -2.60 17.73 19.47
N ARG A 19 -1.74 18.08 18.50
CA ARG A 19 -0.32 17.73 18.42
C ARG A 19 -0.05 16.22 18.50
N GLN A 20 -0.98 15.41 18.01
CA GLN A 20 -0.80 13.96 17.86
C GLN A 20 0.11 13.63 16.67
N ILE A 21 0.17 14.54 15.69
CA ILE A 21 1.14 14.51 14.61
C ILE A 21 1.79 15.89 14.46
N SER A 22 3.02 15.91 13.95
CA SER A 22 3.73 17.11 13.53
C SER A 22 4.11 16.97 12.06
N ILE A 23 4.14 18.09 11.34
CA ILE A 23 4.52 18.13 9.92
C ILE A 23 5.83 18.89 9.80
N ASP A 24 6.84 18.23 9.23
CA ASP A 24 8.06 18.89 8.80
C ASP A 24 7.87 19.46 7.38
N ARG A 25 7.72 20.78 7.30
CA ARG A 25 7.59 21.50 6.02
C ARG A 25 8.86 21.43 5.17
N ALA A 26 10.04 21.36 5.79
CA ALA A 26 11.30 21.25 5.05
C ALA A 26 11.39 19.86 4.40
N ALA A 27 11.04 18.80 5.13
CA ALA A 27 10.95 17.45 4.58
C ALA A 27 9.94 17.38 3.42
N ALA A 28 8.77 18.02 3.55
CA ALA A 28 7.79 18.11 2.46
C ALA A 28 8.38 18.82 1.23
N GLY A 29 9.08 19.94 1.43
CA GLY A 29 9.78 20.64 0.35
C GLY A 29 10.82 19.77 -0.36
N HIS A 30 11.62 19.01 0.39
CA HIS A 30 12.59 18.06 -0.16
C HIS A 30 11.92 16.93 -0.95
N PHE A 31 10.80 16.39 -0.46
CA PHE A 31 10.03 15.37 -1.16
C PHE A 31 9.60 15.83 -2.56
N TRP A 32 8.98 17.00 -2.69
CA TRP A 32 8.55 17.50 -4.00
C TRP A 32 9.74 17.85 -4.89
N GLN A 33 10.81 18.42 -4.32
CA GLN A 33 12.02 18.73 -5.08
C GLN A 33 12.69 17.47 -5.62
N HIS A 34 12.72 16.39 -4.85
CA HIS A 34 13.22 15.08 -5.28
C HIS A 34 12.45 14.60 -6.51
N PHE A 35 11.12 14.50 -6.44
CA PHE A 35 10.32 14.01 -7.57
C PHE A 35 10.33 14.95 -8.78
N LYS A 36 10.47 16.26 -8.58
CA LYS A 36 10.70 17.22 -9.67
C LYS A 36 12.04 16.94 -10.37
N THR A 37 13.10 16.69 -9.60
CA THR A 37 14.44 16.38 -10.12
C THR A 37 14.46 15.04 -10.86
N GLN A 38 13.73 14.05 -10.36
CA GLN A 38 13.55 12.75 -11.01
C GLN A 38 12.60 12.80 -12.21
N LYS A 39 12.05 13.98 -12.57
CA LYS A 39 11.08 14.18 -13.65
C LYS A 39 9.90 13.21 -13.56
N ALA A 40 9.40 12.99 -12.35
CA ALA A 40 8.27 12.09 -12.14
C ALA A 40 7.05 12.57 -12.95
N PRO A 41 6.37 11.72 -13.73
CA PRO A 41 5.30 12.16 -14.65
C PRO A 41 4.18 12.96 -13.97
N TRP A 42 3.85 12.62 -12.72
CA TRP A 42 2.81 13.29 -11.93
C TRP A 42 3.19 14.67 -11.38
N MET A 43 4.44 15.11 -11.60
CA MET A 43 4.92 16.47 -11.31
C MET A 43 4.74 17.42 -12.50
N GLU A 44 4.37 16.93 -13.67
CA GLU A 44 4.11 17.78 -14.83
C GLU A 44 2.98 18.79 -14.53
N GLY A 45 3.27 20.09 -14.73
CA GLY A 45 2.32 21.15 -14.41
C GLY A 45 2.02 21.34 -12.92
N PHE A 46 2.85 20.81 -12.01
CA PHE A 46 2.74 21.01 -10.57
C PHE A 46 4.02 21.63 -9.99
N ASP A 47 3.93 22.89 -9.54
CA ASP A 47 5.10 23.66 -9.07
C ASP A 47 5.04 24.07 -7.59
N SER A 48 4.10 23.53 -6.81
CA SER A 48 4.00 23.87 -5.39
C SER A 48 4.85 22.94 -4.52
N LYS A 49 5.56 23.55 -3.56
CA LYS A 49 6.31 22.84 -2.50
C LYS A 49 5.55 22.77 -1.18
N ASP A 50 4.36 23.37 -1.12
CA ASP A 50 3.64 23.64 0.14
C ASP A 50 2.63 22.55 0.52
N PHE A 51 2.62 21.44 -0.20
CA PHE A 51 1.73 20.33 0.07
C PHE A 51 2.40 19.32 1.00
N VAL A 52 1.63 18.75 1.90
CA VAL A 52 2.05 17.60 2.69
C VAL A 52 1.65 16.33 1.93
N PRO A 53 2.57 15.40 1.68
CA PRO A 53 2.21 14.12 1.09
C PRO A 53 1.22 13.36 1.97
N LEU A 54 0.16 12.84 1.36
CA LEU A 54 -0.87 12.02 1.99
C LEU A 54 -0.91 10.65 1.31
N ALA A 55 -1.06 9.60 2.10
CA ALA A 55 -1.31 8.25 1.63
C ALA A 55 -2.65 7.75 2.15
N LEU A 56 -3.39 7.03 1.30
CA LEU A 56 -4.56 6.25 1.68
C LEU A 56 -4.23 4.78 1.43
N TYR A 57 -4.56 3.93 2.39
CA TYR A 57 -4.29 2.50 2.33
C TYR A 57 -5.58 1.71 2.54
N GLY A 58 -5.77 0.63 1.79
CA GLY A 58 -6.79 -0.39 2.06
C GLY A 58 -6.17 -1.79 2.22
N ASP A 59 -6.56 -2.49 3.28
CA ASP A 59 -6.21 -3.91 3.50
C ASP A 59 -7.39 -4.72 4.01
N GLU A 60 -7.38 -6.01 3.71
CA GLU A 60 -8.27 -7.00 4.33
C GLU A 60 -7.45 -7.92 5.25
N ALA A 61 -7.86 -8.03 6.51
CA ALA A 61 -7.22 -8.92 7.48
C ALA A 61 -8.20 -9.97 7.99
N GLU A 62 -7.76 -11.23 8.05
CA GLU A 62 -8.49 -12.29 8.73
C GLU A 62 -8.43 -12.08 10.25
N TYR A 63 -9.58 -12.12 10.93
CA TYR A 63 -9.66 -11.85 12.37
C TYR A 63 -10.36 -12.96 13.18
N SER A 64 -10.87 -14.01 12.51
CA SER A 64 -11.55 -15.11 13.19
C SER A 64 -11.13 -16.48 12.68
N ILE A 65 -11.35 -17.51 13.51
CA ILE A 65 -11.06 -18.91 13.18
C ILE A 65 -11.88 -19.39 11.97
N THR A 66 -13.06 -18.82 11.78
CA THR A 66 -13.95 -19.09 10.63
C THR A 66 -13.52 -18.34 9.36
N LYS A 67 -12.35 -17.71 9.36
CA LYS A 67 -11.76 -16.95 8.26
C LYS A 67 -12.56 -15.71 7.85
N GLU A 68 -13.25 -15.09 8.80
CA GLU A 68 -13.88 -13.79 8.56
C GLU A 68 -12.79 -12.72 8.38
N GLN A 69 -13.05 -11.79 7.47
CA GLN A 69 -12.14 -10.72 7.07
C GLN A 69 -12.74 -9.35 7.40
N ILE A 70 -11.87 -8.42 7.77
CA ILE A 70 -12.22 -7.01 7.93
C ILE A 70 -11.42 -6.19 6.93
N LEU A 71 -12.13 -5.42 6.09
CA LEU A 71 -11.54 -4.38 5.28
C LEU A 71 -11.36 -3.13 6.15
N VAL A 72 -10.15 -2.60 6.20
CA VAL A 72 -9.83 -1.34 6.87
C VAL A 72 -9.22 -0.37 5.88
N LEU A 73 -9.77 0.84 5.82
CA LEU A 73 -9.17 1.96 5.12
C LEU A 73 -8.55 2.91 6.15
N TYR A 74 -7.33 3.34 5.92
CA TYR A 74 -6.63 4.27 6.80
C TYR A 74 -5.81 5.27 6.01
N ILE A 75 -5.66 6.47 6.58
CA ILE A 75 -4.74 7.48 6.05
C ILE A 75 -3.41 7.42 6.81
N SER A 76 -2.35 7.84 6.15
CA SER A 76 -1.03 8.05 6.77
C SER A 76 -0.31 9.20 6.08
N PHE A 77 0.72 9.72 6.74
CA PHE A 77 1.54 10.83 6.25
C PHE A 77 2.95 10.27 5.99
N PRO A 78 3.36 10.04 4.73
CA PRO A 78 4.61 9.34 4.42
C PRO A 78 5.88 9.93 5.04
N LEU A 79 5.86 11.22 5.39
CA LEU A 79 6.98 11.94 6.01
C LEU A 79 6.86 12.07 7.53
N TYR A 80 5.86 11.44 8.14
CA TYR A 80 5.67 11.48 9.58
C TYR A 80 6.44 10.35 10.27
N GLU A 81 7.48 10.72 11.01
CA GLU A 81 8.36 9.80 11.74
C GLU A 81 8.15 9.86 13.27
N GLY A 82 7.16 10.62 13.73
CA GLY A 82 6.94 10.89 15.16
C GLY A 82 6.44 9.69 15.98
N SER A 83 6.09 8.57 15.34
CA SER A 83 5.69 7.34 16.01
C SER A 83 6.52 6.15 15.55
N LYS A 84 6.97 5.34 16.53
CA LYS A 84 7.61 4.04 16.32
C LYS A 84 6.61 2.88 16.23
N THR A 85 5.31 3.19 16.28
CA THR A 85 4.25 2.17 16.20
C THR A 85 3.31 2.48 15.06
N VAL A 86 2.73 1.42 14.48
CA VAL A 86 1.69 1.52 13.45
C VAL A 86 0.48 2.32 13.94
N PHE A 87 0.14 2.25 15.23
CA PHE A 87 -1.01 2.95 15.81
C PHE A 87 -0.83 4.47 15.87
N GLY A 88 0.42 4.95 15.95
CA GLY A 88 0.69 6.38 15.93
C GLY A 88 0.94 6.95 14.53
N SER A 89 1.01 6.12 13.49
CA SER A 89 1.35 6.54 12.11
C SER A 89 0.27 6.23 11.07
N ARG A 90 -0.70 5.38 11.42
CA ARG A 90 -1.81 4.95 10.55
C ARG A 90 -3.12 5.21 11.24
N PHE A 91 -3.98 6.00 10.61
CA PHE A 91 -5.21 6.48 11.21
C PHE A 91 -6.43 5.90 10.46
N PRO A 92 -7.12 4.89 11.02
CA PRO A 92 -8.30 4.30 10.40
C PRO A 92 -9.39 5.35 10.14
N VAL A 93 -9.94 5.34 8.93
CA VAL A 93 -11.04 6.22 8.51
C VAL A 93 -12.31 5.44 8.22
N PHE A 94 -12.21 4.15 7.94
CA PHE A 94 -13.34 3.28 7.70
C PHE A 94 -12.96 1.82 7.97
N ALA A 95 -13.91 1.04 8.47
CA ALA A 95 -13.77 -0.39 8.58
C ALA A 95 -15.11 -1.09 8.34
N ILE A 96 -15.09 -2.22 7.64
CA ILE A 96 -16.27 -3.05 7.40
C ILE A 96 -15.86 -4.52 7.37
N ARG A 97 -16.71 -5.37 7.93
CA ARG A 97 -16.59 -6.82 7.75
C ARG A 97 -16.83 -7.18 6.30
N SER A 98 -15.88 -7.86 5.66
CA SER A 98 -15.95 -8.18 4.24
C SER A 98 -17.16 -9.06 3.91
N GLU A 99 -17.63 -9.93 4.82
CA GLU A 99 -18.83 -10.75 4.61
C GLU A 99 -20.14 -9.94 4.59
N ARG A 100 -20.11 -8.70 5.10
CA ARG A 100 -21.27 -7.79 5.07
C ARG A 100 -21.32 -6.98 3.78
N MET A 101 -20.33 -7.12 2.90
CA MET A 101 -20.32 -6.49 1.60
C MET A 101 -21.01 -7.39 0.58
N PHE A 102 -21.98 -6.86 -0.16
CA PHE A 102 -22.57 -7.57 -1.30
C PHE A 102 -21.57 -7.66 -2.47
N SER A 103 -20.76 -6.61 -2.62
CA SER A 103 -19.64 -6.51 -3.56
C SER A 103 -18.75 -5.33 -3.15
N TYR A 104 -17.68 -5.04 -3.89
CA TYR A 104 -16.94 -3.79 -3.72
C TYR A 104 -17.77 -2.54 -4.08
N ASP A 105 -18.94 -2.69 -4.71
CA ASP A 105 -19.87 -1.56 -4.90
C ASP A 105 -20.46 -1.07 -3.56
N THR A 106 -20.46 -1.93 -2.52
CA THR A 106 -20.88 -1.53 -1.16
C THR A 106 -20.02 -0.40 -0.61
N ILE A 107 -18.74 -0.32 -1.01
CA ILE A 107 -17.81 0.70 -0.52
C ILE A 107 -17.62 1.87 -1.50
N THR A 108 -18.27 1.87 -2.66
CA THR A 108 -18.21 3.01 -3.60
C THR A 108 -18.62 4.34 -2.93
N PRO A 109 -19.72 4.43 -2.17
CA PRO A 109 -20.08 5.67 -1.48
C PRO A 109 -19.03 6.11 -0.44
N VAL A 110 -18.27 5.15 0.12
CA VAL A 110 -17.15 5.46 1.02
C VAL A 110 -16.01 6.09 0.23
N PHE A 111 -15.66 5.56 -0.94
CA PHE A 111 -14.65 6.16 -1.82
C PHE A 111 -15.05 7.56 -2.31
N ASP A 112 -16.32 7.79 -2.63
CA ASP A 112 -16.84 9.12 -3.00
C ASP A 112 -16.60 10.13 -1.87
N PHE A 113 -16.95 9.75 -0.64
CA PHE A 113 -16.75 10.58 0.53
C PHE A 113 -15.26 10.81 0.85
N LEU A 114 -14.43 9.78 0.71
CA LEU A 114 -12.99 9.91 0.91
C LEU A 114 -12.35 10.83 -0.15
N ALA A 115 -12.72 10.69 -1.42
CA ALA A 115 -12.23 11.55 -2.50
C ALA A 115 -12.61 13.02 -2.26
N TRP A 116 -13.88 13.29 -1.90
CA TRP A 116 -14.33 14.63 -1.52
C TRP A 116 -13.53 15.20 -0.35
N SER A 117 -13.38 14.43 0.72
CA SER A 117 -12.65 14.87 1.92
C SER A 117 -11.16 15.12 1.63
N ILE A 118 -10.52 14.29 0.80
CA ILE A 118 -9.13 14.49 0.36
C ILE A 118 -9.02 15.77 -0.49
N ASN A 119 -10.01 16.07 -1.33
CA ASN A 119 -10.05 17.32 -2.08
C ASN A 119 -10.21 18.55 -1.18
N CYS A 120 -10.92 18.44 -0.05
CA CYS A 120 -10.90 19.49 0.98
C CYS A 120 -9.50 19.69 1.57
N MET A 121 -8.77 18.59 1.85
CA MET A 121 -7.39 18.70 2.33
C MET A 121 -6.45 19.32 1.28
N TYR A 122 -6.71 19.08 -0.01
CA TYR A 122 -5.97 19.68 -1.11
C TYR A 122 -6.19 21.19 -1.21
N SER A 123 -7.44 21.66 -1.04
CA SER A 123 -7.72 23.10 -1.01
C SER A 123 -7.10 23.77 0.23
N GLY A 124 -6.92 23.01 1.31
CA GLY A 124 -6.44 23.50 2.61
C GLY A 124 -7.48 24.34 3.35
N LYS A 125 -8.76 24.15 3.02
CA LYS A 125 -9.88 24.89 3.58
C LYS A 125 -11.00 23.93 4.00
N PHE A 126 -11.78 24.35 4.99
CA PHE A 126 -13.01 23.64 5.33
C PHE A 126 -14.04 23.79 4.20
N PRO A 127 -14.74 22.71 3.84
CA PRO A 127 -15.70 22.74 2.75
C PRO A 127 -16.91 23.61 3.09
N GLU A 128 -17.39 24.36 2.10
CA GLU A 128 -18.66 25.10 2.21
C GLU A 128 -19.86 24.19 1.99
N LYS A 129 -19.68 23.12 1.20
CA LYS A 129 -20.72 22.18 0.83
C LYS A 129 -20.32 20.75 1.13
N ASN A 130 -21.29 19.94 1.54
CA ASN A 130 -21.11 18.51 1.72
C ASN A 130 -20.97 17.80 0.35
N LEU A 131 -20.78 16.48 0.37
CA LEU A 131 -20.69 15.68 -0.86
C LEU A 131 -21.96 15.78 -1.74
N ALA A 132 -23.14 15.95 -1.13
CA ALA A 132 -24.41 16.09 -1.83
C ALA A 132 -24.66 17.52 -2.38
N GLY A 133 -23.79 18.48 -2.05
CA GLY A 133 -23.91 19.87 -2.48
C GLY A 133 -24.69 20.78 -1.52
N ASP A 134 -25.13 20.28 -0.37
CA ASP A 134 -25.80 21.10 0.65
C ASP A 134 -24.80 21.93 1.43
N ASP A 135 -25.22 23.13 1.83
CA ASP A 135 -24.39 24.01 2.64
C ASP A 135 -24.09 23.38 4.01
N LEU A 136 -22.82 23.42 4.39
CA LEU A 136 -22.34 22.93 5.68
C LEU A 136 -22.46 24.02 6.75
N GLN A 137 -22.97 23.62 7.91
CA GLN A 137 -22.89 24.45 9.10
C GLN A 137 -21.50 24.36 9.71
N SER A 138 -21.13 25.39 10.48
CA SER A 138 -19.89 25.40 11.25
C SER A 138 -19.87 24.20 12.22
N LEU A 139 -18.79 23.42 12.19
CA LEU A 139 -18.61 22.27 13.11
C LEU A 139 -18.01 22.68 14.46
N GLY A 140 -17.56 23.93 14.58
CA GLY A 140 -16.98 24.52 15.78
C GLY A 140 -16.54 25.96 15.52
N PRO A 141 -16.05 26.68 16.55
CA PRO A 141 -15.60 28.08 16.40
C PRO A 141 -14.42 28.24 15.43
N ASP A 142 -13.63 27.18 15.22
CA ASP A 142 -12.44 27.14 14.38
C ASP A 142 -12.60 26.23 13.14
N MET A 143 -13.83 25.82 12.83
CA MET A 143 -14.17 24.96 11.69
C MET A 143 -15.37 25.52 10.93
N LYS A 144 -15.23 26.76 10.44
CA LYS A 144 -16.25 27.41 9.61
C LYS A 144 -16.04 27.09 8.13
N PRO A 145 -17.11 27.02 7.33
CA PRO A 145 -17.02 27.00 5.86
C PRO A 145 -15.99 27.99 5.31
N ASN A 146 -15.14 27.55 4.38
CA ASN A 146 -14.10 28.33 3.68
C ASN A 146 -12.92 28.83 4.56
N ASP A 147 -12.96 28.64 5.89
CA ASP A 147 -11.81 28.94 6.75
C ASP A 147 -10.62 28.04 6.39
N PRO A 148 -9.39 28.54 6.51
CA PRO A 148 -8.20 27.71 6.34
C PRO A 148 -8.19 26.59 7.37
N MET A 149 -7.77 25.40 6.93
CA MET A 149 -7.44 24.31 7.84
C MET A 149 -6.23 24.70 8.72
N TYR A 150 -5.89 23.84 9.69
CA TYR A 150 -4.84 24.11 10.68
C TYR A 150 -3.56 24.68 10.04
N MET A 151 -3.16 25.89 10.45
CA MET A 151 -1.99 26.62 9.91
C MET A 151 -1.92 26.72 8.37
N GLY A 152 -3.06 26.65 7.68
CA GLY A 152 -3.13 26.67 6.22
C GLY A 152 -2.43 25.49 5.54
N TYR A 153 -2.24 24.35 6.24
CA TYR A 153 -1.69 23.15 5.62
C TYR A 153 -2.58 22.67 4.47
N LYS A 154 -1.93 22.28 3.37
CA LYS A 154 -2.54 21.61 2.23
C LYS A 154 -1.95 20.22 2.11
N PHE A 155 -2.75 19.26 1.65
CA PHE A 155 -2.31 17.87 1.50
C PHE A 155 -2.59 17.39 0.09
N ARG A 156 -1.68 16.60 -0.47
CA ARG A 156 -1.88 15.98 -1.78
C ARG A 156 -1.73 14.48 -1.63
N LEU A 157 -2.73 13.76 -2.11
CA LEU A 157 -2.65 12.31 -2.22
C LEU A 157 -1.52 11.95 -3.21
N VAL A 158 -0.56 11.17 -2.74
CA VAL A 158 0.58 10.69 -3.54
C VAL A 158 0.64 9.17 -3.60
N GLU A 159 -0.13 8.49 -2.75
CA GLU A 159 -0.10 7.05 -2.61
C GLU A 159 -1.47 6.49 -2.26
N LEU A 160 -1.89 5.51 -3.05
CA LEU A 160 -3.00 4.60 -2.83
C LEU A 160 -2.39 3.22 -2.67
N ARG A 161 -2.21 2.80 -1.41
CA ARG A 161 -1.53 1.56 -1.07
C ARG A 161 -2.54 0.45 -0.78
N GLY A 162 -2.14 -0.77 -1.06
CA GLY A 162 -2.95 -1.96 -0.82
C GLY A 162 -2.28 -3.18 -1.42
N ASP A 163 -2.84 -4.35 -1.16
CA ASP A 163 -2.49 -5.54 -1.93
C ASP A 163 -3.11 -5.45 -3.34
N TRP A 164 -2.70 -6.36 -4.23
CA TRP A 164 -3.20 -6.33 -5.61
C TRP A 164 -4.71 -6.62 -5.67
N LYS A 165 -5.21 -7.47 -4.77
CA LYS A 165 -6.63 -7.81 -4.67
C LYS A 165 -7.48 -6.60 -4.34
N HIS A 166 -7.05 -5.78 -3.39
CA HIS A 166 -7.69 -4.52 -3.06
C HIS A 166 -7.72 -3.58 -4.26
N HIS A 167 -6.59 -3.36 -4.93
CA HIS A 167 -6.54 -2.46 -6.10
C HIS A 167 -7.41 -2.93 -7.26
N ALA A 168 -7.35 -4.21 -7.59
CA ALA A 168 -8.16 -4.77 -8.68
C ALA A 168 -9.66 -4.57 -8.42
N ARG A 169 -10.10 -4.73 -7.18
CA ARG A 169 -11.50 -4.57 -6.80
C ARG A 169 -11.91 -3.11 -6.65
N ALA A 170 -11.08 -2.29 -6.00
CA ALA A 170 -11.35 -0.88 -5.78
C ALA A 170 -11.42 -0.10 -7.09
N PHE A 171 -10.48 -0.33 -8.02
CA PHE A 171 -10.43 0.36 -9.32
C PHE A 171 -11.06 -0.42 -10.47
N LYS A 172 -11.64 -1.59 -10.18
CA LYS A 172 -12.21 -2.51 -11.18
C LYS A 172 -11.25 -2.75 -12.34
N LEU A 173 -9.99 -3.00 -12.00
CA LEU A 173 -8.90 -3.10 -12.97
C LEU A 173 -9.19 -4.20 -13.99
N VAL A 174 -8.95 -3.91 -15.28
CA VAL A 174 -9.04 -4.92 -16.35
C VAL A 174 -7.94 -5.96 -16.19
N SER A 175 -6.70 -5.52 -15.93
CA SER A 175 -5.55 -6.40 -15.73
C SER A 175 -5.28 -6.65 -14.24
N HIS A 176 -5.29 -7.92 -13.85
CA HIS A 176 -4.96 -8.38 -12.50
C HIS A 176 -4.39 -9.80 -12.51
N TRP A 177 -3.95 -10.29 -11.35
CA TRP A 177 -3.19 -11.55 -11.22
C TRP A 177 -3.88 -12.80 -11.77
N SER A 178 -5.21 -12.81 -11.93
CA SER A 178 -5.95 -13.93 -12.52
C SER A 178 -6.23 -13.79 -14.02
N CYS A 179 -5.99 -12.63 -14.62
CA CYS A 179 -6.07 -12.42 -16.07
C CYS A 179 -4.82 -12.95 -16.79
N ASN A 180 -4.91 -13.05 -18.11
CA ASN A 180 -3.75 -13.29 -18.98
C ASN A 180 -2.83 -12.07 -18.97
N ASP A 181 -3.36 -10.87 -19.20
CA ASP A 181 -2.63 -9.62 -19.01
C ASP A 181 -2.68 -9.26 -17.54
N VAL A 182 -1.55 -9.46 -16.84
CA VAL A 182 -1.54 -9.43 -15.38
C VAL A 182 -1.39 -8.03 -14.85
N CYS A 183 -0.61 -7.17 -15.51
CA CYS A 183 -0.19 -5.89 -14.98
C CYS A 183 -1.05 -4.71 -15.44
N HIS A 184 -1.53 -3.89 -14.51
CA HIS A 184 -2.22 -2.65 -14.88
C HIS A 184 -1.26 -1.52 -15.29
N CYS A 185 0.02 -1.61 -14.93
CA CYS A 185 1.04 -0.62 -15.31
C CYS A 185 1.68 -0.86 -16.67
N CYS A 186 1.71 -2.09 -17.19
CA CYS A 186 2.34 -2.46 -18.46
C CYS A 186 1.65 -3.66 -19.12
N ARG A 187 2.08 -4.09 -20.30
CA ARG A 187 1.51 -5.25 -21.04
C ARG A 187 2.12 -6.60 -20.65
N ALA A 188 2.67 -6.73 -19.44
CA ALA A 188 3.14 -8.01 -18.94
C ALA A 188 1.99 -9.03 -18.89
N SER A 189 2.24 -10.24 -19.42
CA SER A 189 1.22 -11.25 -19.69
C SER A 189 1.69 -12.67 -19.36
N LYS A 190 0.75 -13.55 -19.01
CA LYS A 190 0.95 -15.01 -18.89
C LYS A 190 0.89 -15.73 -20.23
N ALA A 191 0.09 -15.21 -21.16
CA ALA A 191 -0.21 -15.87 -22.42
C ALA A 191 0.57 -15.25 -23.59
N ASN A 192 0.87 -13.95 -23.53
CA ASN A 192 1.64 -13.30 -24.58
C ASN A 192 3.15 -13.52 -24.39
N ALA A 193 3.71 -14.43 -25.16
CA ALA A 193 5.15 -14.75 -25.16
C ALA A 193 6.06 -13.57 -25.54
N GLN A 194 5.53 -12.49 -26.14
CA GLN A 194 6.31 -11.28 -26.43
C GLN A 194 6.60 -10.47 -25.17
N PHE A 195 5.70 -10.51 -24.19
CA PHE A 195 5.77 -9.73 -22.95
C PHE A 195 5.56 -10.63 -21.72
N PRO A 196 6.36 -11.71 -21.54
CA PRO A 196 6.13 -12.64 -20.47
C PRO A 196 6.38 -11.95 -19.12
N TYR A 197 5.43 -12.06 -18.20
CA TYR A 197 5.54 -11.43 -16.87
C TYR A 197 6.69 -12.00 -16.01
N THR A 198 7.26 -13.13 -16.43
CA THR A 198 8.39 -13.81 -15.81
C THR A 198 9.74 -13.40 -16.43
N ASP A 199 9.77 -12.46 -17.36
CA ASP A 199 11.01 -11.89 -17.87
C ASP A 199 11.61 -10.94 -16.84
N PHE A 200 12.66 -11.41 -16.17
CA PHE A 200 13.45 -10.67 -15.17
C PHE A 200 14.82 -10.24 -15.71
N ALA A 201 15.00 -10.16 -17.04
CA ALA A 201 16.18 -9.57 -17.64
C ALA A 201 16.35 -8.10 -17.21
N GLU A 202 17.54 -7.54 -17.40
CA GLU A 202 17.82 -6.13 -17.09
C GLU A 202 16.94 -5.16 -17.91
N GLU A 203 16.63 -5.54 -19.15
CA GLU A 203 15.77 -4.78 -20.06
C GLU A 203 14.62 -5.67 -20.55
N PRO A 204 13.65 -6.01 -19.69
CA PRO A 204 12.61 -6.95 -20.06
C PRO A 204 11.64 -6.29 -21.02
N ARG A 205 11.15 -7.03 -22.02
CA ARG A 205 10.37 -6.43 -23.13
C ARG A 205 9.11 -5.73 -22.65
N TRP A 206 8.46 -6.25 -21.60
CA TRP A 206 7.26 -5.63 -21.04
C TRP A 206 7.52 -4.23 -20.46
N ALA A 207 8.76 -3.88 -20.08
CA ALA A 207 9.09 -2.54 -19.56
C ALA A 207 8.96 -1.44 -20.63
N THR A 208 9.11 -1.80 -21.91
CA THR A 208 8.86 -0.88 -23.03
C THR A 208 7.38 -0.55 -23.22
N THR A 209 6.49 -1.25 -22.52
CA THR A 209 5.04 -1.13 -22.65
C THR A 209 4.38 -0.46 -21.43
N ILE A 210 5.16 0.25 -20.61
CA ILE A 210 4.63 1.00 -19.47
C ILE A 210 3.59 2.01 -19.97
N ARG A 211 2.39 1.94 -19.40
CA ARG A 211 1.26 2.78 -19.78
C ARG A 211 1.49 4.22 -19.34
N THR A 212 1.04 5.16 -20.16
CA THR A 212 0.82 6.54 -19.75
C THR A 212 -0.42 6.65 -18.86
N HIS A 213 -0.61 7.79 -18.20
CA HIS A 213 -1.84 8.03 -17.43
C HIS A 213 -3.11 7.93 -18.28
N ALA A 214 -3.09 8.49 -19.50
CA ALA A 214 -4.21 8.41 -20.43
C ALA A 214 -4.52 6.96 -20.82
N GLN A 215 -3.50 6.16 -21.16
CA GLN A 215 -3.66 4.75 -21.46
C GLN A 215 -4.20 3.96 -20.27
N PHE A 216 -3.75 4.25 -19.04
CA PHE A 216 -4.32 3.63 -17.84
C PHE A 216 -5.81 3.91 -17.72
N VAL A 217 -6.23 5.17 -17.85
CA VAL A 217 -7.65 5.55 -17.73
C VAL A 217 -8.50 4.89 -18.81
N GLN A 218 -8.00 4.81 -20.04
CA GLN A 218 -8.73 4.25 -21.18
C GLN A 218 -8.76 2.72 -21.19
N GLU A 219 -7.66 2.06 -20.84
CA GLU A 219 -7.49 0.62 -21.06
C GLU A 219 -7.69 -0.21 -19.78
N GLN A 220 -7.58 0.38 -18.59
CA GLN A 220 -7.45 -0.39 -17.35
C GLN A 220 -8.61 -0.22 -16.38
N LEU A 221 -9.54 0.69 -16.63
CA LEU A 221 -10.65 0.97 -15.72
C LEU A 221 -11.96 0.48 -16.32
N ASN A 222 -12.75 -0.22 -15.51
CA ASN A 222 -14.13 -0.55 -15.84
C ASN A 222 -15.10 0.38 -15.09
N GLU A 223 -16.29 0.56 -15.67
CA GLU A 223 -17.35 1.36 -15.05
C GLU A 223 -18.07 0.61 -13.91
N PRO A 224 -18.62 1.34 -12.92
CA PRO A 224 -18.34 2.74 -12.61
C PRO A 224 -16.90 2.97 -12.14
N ILE A 225 -16.29 4.05 -12.63
CA ILE A 225 -14.96 4.51 -12.19
C ILE A 225 -14.96 4.87 -10.70
N ASN A 226 -13.91 4.46 -9.99
CA ASN A 226 -13.72 4.80 -8.58
C ASN A 226 -13.41 6.29 -8.38
N SER A 227 -14.16 6.96 -7.49
CA SER A 227 -14.02 8.40 -7.26
C SER A 227 -12.67 8.87 -6.72
N LEU A 228 -11.83 7.98 -6.20
CA LEU A 228 -10.45 8.32 -5.82
C LEU A 228 -9.63 8.84 -7.02
N LEU A 229 -10.02 8.51 -8.26
CA LEU A 229 -9.41 9.09 -9.46
C LEU A 229 -9.70 10.58 -9.63
N TYR A 230 -10.79 11.08 -9.03
CA TYR A 230 -11.15 12.50 -9.06
C TYR A 230 -10.49 13.30 -7.93
N THR A 231 -9.55 12.70 -7.21
CA THR A 231 -8.71 13.47 -6.29
C THR A 231 -7.82 14.44 -7.05
N ALA A 232 -7.62 15.62 -6.50
CA ALA A 232 -6.93 16.71 -7.18
C ALA A 232 -5.50 16.29 -7.56
N LYS A 233 -5.19 16.44 -8.86
CA LYS A 233 -3.91 16.07 -9.45
C LYS A 233 -3.55 14.59 -9.25
N PHE A 234 -4.57 13.72 -9.29
CA PHE A 234 -4.41 12.27 -9.33
C PHE A 234 -3.51 11.84 -10.50
N HIS A 235 -2.75 10.77 -10.28
CA HIS A 235 -1.99 10.09 -11.32
C HIS A 235 -1.96 8.59 -11.01
N TYR A 236 -2.05 7.74 -12.04
CA TYR A 236 -2.19 6.29 -11.84
C TYR A 236 -1.02 5.66 -11.08
N SER A 237 0.20 6.23 -11.19
CA SER A 237 1.37 5.78 -10.44
C SER A 237 1.24 5.96 -8.92
N PHE A 238 0.18 6.61 -8.43
CA PHE A 238 -0.14 6.64 -7.01
C PHE A 238 -0.70 5.31 -6.53
N ILE A 239 -1.26 4.47 -7.41
CA ILE A 239 -1.65 3.09 -7.09
C ILE A 239 -0.37 2.28 -6.88
N ARG A 240 -0.05 2.02 -5.62
CA ARG A 240 1.19 1.36 -5.20
C ARG A 240 0.85 0.04 -4.53
N PHE A 241 1.55 -1.02 -4.94
CA PHE A 241 1.52 -2.26 -4.19
C PHE A 241 2.19 -2.07 -2.84
N CYS A 242 1.61 -2.62 -1.79
CA CYS A 242 2.25 -2.65 -0.49
C CYS A 242 3.51 -3.54 -0.53
N SER A 243 4.58 -3.05 0.09
CA SER A 243 5.87 -3.74 0.15
C SER A 243 5.80 -5.05 0.93
N VAL A 244 4.89 -5.15 1.90
CA VAL A 244 4.69 -6.40 2.65
C VAL A 244 4.26 -7.53 1.73
N HIS A 245 3.23 -7.33 0.90
CA HIS A 245 2.74 -8.39 0.02
C HIS A 245 3.63 -8.65 -1.18
N THR A 246 4.31 -7.64 -1.72
CA THR A 246 5.17 -7.79 -2.91
C THR A 246 6.59 -8.23 -2.59
N VAL A 247 7.20 -7.63 -1.58
CA VAL A 247 8.60 -7.88 -1.21
C VAL A 247 8.66 -8.93 -0.12
N GLN A 248 8.06 -8.71 1.05
CA GLN A 248 8.28 -9.57 2.22
C GLN A 248 7.62 -10.94 2.10
N LEU A 249 6.32 -10.97 1.80
CA LEU A 249 5.53 -12.19 1.59
C LEU A 249 5.57 -12.68 0.14
N GLY A 250 6.08 -11.85 -0.77
CA GLY A 250 6.33 -12.20 -2.16
C GLY A 250 7.79 -12.59 -2.34
N ILE A 251 8.54 -11.78 -3.08
CA ILE A 251 9.89 -12.08 -3.58
C ILE A 251 10.84 -12.61 -2.50
N ALA A 252 10.94 -11.93 -1.35
CA ALA A 252 11.89 -12.28 -0.30
C ALA A 252 11.62 -13.68 0.29
N GLN A 253 10.36 -14.10 0.40
CA GLN A 253 10.01 -15.43 0.92
C GLN A 253 10.53 -16.55 -0.02
N PHE A 254 10.49 -16.33 -1.33
CA PHE A 254 11.05 -17.25 -2.33
C PHE A 254 12.58 -17.20 -2.33
N CYS A 255 13.18 -16.00 -2.37
CA CYS A 255 14.64 -15.84 -2.35
C CYS A 255 15.26 -16.46 -1.10
N HIS A 256 14.70 -16.21 0.08
CA HIS A 256 15.19 -16.80 1.33
C HIS A 256 15.06 -18.33 1.34
N GLY A 257 13.96 -18.87 0.80
CA GLY A 257 13.77 -20.31 0.66
C GLY A 257 14.78 -20.95 -0.27
N GLY A 258 15.01 -20.36 -1.44
CA GLY A 258 15.98 -20.82 -2.42
C GLY A 258 17.43 -20.75 -1.90
N VAL A 259 17.81 -19.65 -1.25
CA VAL A 259 19.15 -19.52 -0.63
C VAL A 259 19.34 -20.58 0.46
N LEU A 260 18.36 -20.75 1.34
CA LEU A 260 18.46 -21.74 2.41
C LEU A 260 18.53 -23.17 1.86
N TRP A 261 17.79 -23.46 0.78
CA TRP A 261 17.85 -24.72 0.06
C TRP A 261 19.23 -24.98 -0.56
N GLU A 262 19.77 -24.02 -1.32
CA GLU A 262 21.08 -24.17 -1.96
C GLU A 262 22.21 -24.31 -0.93
N LEU A 263 22.20 -23.51 0.13
CA LEU A 263 23.17 -23.65 1.22
C LEU A 263 23.06 -25.01 1.91
N SER A 264 21.85 -25.54 2.04
CA SER A 264 21.66 -26.89 2.55
C SER A 264 22.24 -27.93 1.58
N ARG A 265 21.94 -27.84 0.28
CA ARG A 265 22.48 -28.75 -0.75
C ARG A 265 24.01 -28.76 -0.81
N LEU A 266 24.64 -27.62 -0.51
CA LEU A 266 26.09 -27.47 -0.43
C LEU A 266 26.67 -27.91 0.93
N GLU A 267 25.86 -28.53 1.80
CA GLU A 267 26.23 -28.99 3.14
C GLU A 267 26.81 -27.89 4.05
N TRP A 268 26.52 -26.62 3.76
CA TRP A 268 27.10 -25.46 4.44
C TRP A 268 26.86 -25.45 5.95
N PHE A 269 25.69 -25.93 6.37
CA PHE A 269 25.29 -25.97 7.78
C PHE A 269 25.73 -27.26 8.51
N GLY A 270 26.27 -28.24 7.78
CA GLY A 270 26.58 -29.58 8.27
C GLY A 270 25.36 -30.36 8.79
N GLY A 271 25.56 -31.64 9.11
CA GLY A 271 24.53 -32.54 9.65
C GLY A 271 24.31 -33.76 8.76
N ASN A 272 23.91 -34.87 9.38
CA ASN A 272 23.79 -36.17 8.70
C ASN A 272 22.45 -36.36 8.01
N ASP A 273 21.49 -35.47 8.25
CA ASP A 273 20.16 -35.51 7.67
C ASP A 273 19.60 -34.08 7.51
N LYS A 274 18.54 -33.97 6.69
CA LYS A 274 17.87 -32.70 6.42
C LYS A 274 17.39 -32.01 7.69
N ALA A 275 16.87 -32.73 8.69
CA ALA A 275 16.36 -32.12 9.91
C ALA A 275 17.48 -31.48 10.75
N SER A 276 18.64 -32.13 10.81
CA SER A 276 19.84 -31.67 11.51
C SER A 276 20.44 -30.45 10.81
N MET A 277 20.49 -30.45 9.47
CA MET A 277 20.94 -29.29 8.70
C MET A 277 20.07 -28.06 8.93
N LEU A 278 18.74 -28.22 8.93
CA LEU A 278 17.80 -27.12 9.20
C LEU A 278 17.91 -26.58 10.62
N ARG A 279 18.14 -27.48 11.59
CA ARG A 279 18.40 -27.09 12.97
C ARG A 279 19.68 -26.26 13.06
N ASN A 280 20.76 -26.69 12.41
CA ASN A 280 22.04 -25.97 12.39
C ASN A 280 21.91 -24.62 11.69
N ALA A 281 21.18 -24.56 10.56
CA ALA A 281 20.88 -23.32 9.88
C ALA A 281 20.10 -22.34 10.77
N PHE A 282 19.12 -22.83 11.52
CA PHE A 282 18.38 -22.01 12.47
C PHE A 282 19.26 -21.50 13.62
N ILE A 283 20.16 -22.34 14.14
CA ILE A 283 21.14 -21.92 15.16
C ILE A 283 22.01 -20.78 14.61
N SER A 284 22.59 -20.95 13.42
CA SER A 284 23.40 -19.92 12.77
C SER A 284 22.61 -18.62 12.53
N PHE A 285 21.34 -18.73 12.09
CA PHE A 285 20.44 -17.59 11.98
C PHE A 285 20.22 -16.88 13.33
N LYS A 286 19.95 -17.63 14.41
CA LYS A 286 19.77 -17.04 15.75
C LYS A 286 21.05 -16.38 16.27
N GLU A 287 22.21 -16.96 16.01
CA GLU A 287 23.50 -16.35 16.33
C GLU A 287 23.72 -15.03 15.59
N PHE A 288 23.42 -15.00 14.29
CA PHE A 288 23.44 -13.78 13.49
C PHE A 288 22.51 -12.71 14.08
N THR A 289 21.25 -13.05 14.35
CA THR A 289 20.29 -12.08 14.92
C THR A 289 20.77 -11.53 16.27
N ARG A 290 21.33 -12.37 17.14
CA ARG A 290 21.91 -11.96 18.42
C ARG A 290 23.11 -11.03 18.24
N LYS A 291 24.05 -11.38 17.36
CA LYS A 291 25.25 -10.60 17.06
C LYS A 291 24.90 -9.20 16.55
N HIS A 292 23.88 -9.11 15.70
CA HIS A 292 23.43 -7.86 15.09
C HIS A 292 22.30 -7.16 15.86
N LYS A 293 21.93 -7.66 17.04
CA LYS A 293 20.86 -7.12 17.90
C LYS A 293 19.51 -6.97 17.17
N ILE A 294 19.20 -7.91 16.29
CA ILE A 294 17.95 -7.96 15.52
C ILE A 294 16.91 -8.75 16.32
N GLN A 295 15.74 -8.16 16.60
CA GLN A 295 14.62 -8.93 17.16
C GLN A 295 13.91 -9.68 16.03
N CYS A 296 13.62 -10.97 16.27
CA CYS A 296 12.98 -11.81 15.27
C CYS A 296 12.22 -12.96 15.95
N SER A 297 10.96 -13.15 15.55
CA SER A 297 10.04 -14.21 15.99
C SER A 297 10.06 -15.45 15.09
N GLN A 298 11.02 -15.56 14.17
CA GLN A 298 11.13 -16.70 13.26
C GLN A 298 11.20 -18.02 14.05
N PRO A 299 10.24 -18.95 13.84
CA PRO A 299 10.30 -20.26 14.46
C PRO A 299 11.44 -21.12 13.86
N PRO A 300 11.84 -22.21 14.55
CA PRO A 300 12.82 -23.15 14.03
C PRO A 300 12.48 -23.60 12.60
N PHE A 301 13.48 -23.66 11.73
CA PHE A 301 13.30 -24.14 10.36
C PHE A 301 12.90 -25.62 10.39
N LYS A 302 11.80 -25.96 9.71
CA LYS A 302 11.27 -27.33 9.63
C LYS A 302 11.16 -27.78 8.18
N SER A 303 11.18 -29.10 7.97
CA SER A 303 11.12 -29.69 6.63
C SER A 303 9.87 -29.28 5.85
N TYR A 304 8.71 -29.15 6.50
CA TYR A 304 7.47 -28.70 5.86
C TYR A 304 7.49 -27.21 5.48
N MET A 305 8.44 -26.43 6.01
CA MET A 305 8.64 -25.06 5.55
C MET A 305 9.29 -25.04 4.17
N TYR A 306 9.77 -26.18 3.66
CA TYR A 306 10.12 -26.35 2.26
C TYR A 306 8.89 -26.87 1.54
N VAL A 307 8.26 -26.00 0.76
CA VAL A 307 7.35 -26.49 -0.27
C VAL A 307 8.16 -26.61 -1.54
N THR A 308 8.40 -27.85 -1.96
CA THR A 308 8.92 -28.19 -3.29
C THR A 308 7.72 -28.36 -4.21
N SER A 309 7.42 -27.37 -5.05
CA SER A 309 6.43 -27.55 -6.12
C SER A 309 7.11 -28.30 -7.27
N GLY A 310 7.24 -29.62 -7.16
CA GLY A 310 8.09 -30.41 -8.06
C GLY A 310 9.59 -30.26 -7.76
N GLU A 311 10.45 -30.69 -8.67
CA GLU A 311 11.93 -30.64 -8.53
C GLU A 311 12.53 -29.23 -8.73
N GLU A 312 11.74 -28.23 -9.15
CA GLU A 312 12.31 -26.99 -9.72
C GLU A 312 12.29 -25.76 -8.79
N TYR A 313 11.46 -25.71 -7.73
CA TYR A 313 11.35 -24.49 -6.91
C TYR A 313 11.14 -24.78 -5.41
N CYS A 314 11.92 -24.10 -4.56
CA CYS A 314 11.79 -24.11 -3.11
C CYS A 314 11.38 -22.73 -2.58
N TYR A 315 10.38 -22.68 -1.69
CA TYR A 315 10.02 -21.47 -0.95
C TYR A 315 9.69 -21.75 0.51
N LEU A 316 9.85 -20.74 1.38
CA LEU A 316 9.52 -20.85 2.80
C LEU A 316 8.00 -20.87 2.99
N GLY A 317 7.39 -22.02 3.27
CA GLY A 317 5.94 -22.19 3.42
C GLY A 317 5.31 -21.50 4.63
N THR A 318 6.11 -20.96 5.55
CA THR A 318 5.62 -20.18 6.69
C THR A 318 5.84 -18.69 6.46
N LYS A 319 4.76 -17.91 6.55
CA LYS A 319 4.85 -16.44 6.61
C LYS A 319 5.72 -16.07 7.80
N ALA A 320 6.95 -15.62 7.55
CA ALA A 320 7.77 -15.05 8.61
C ALA A 320 7.12 -13.73 9.05
N SER A 321 6.68 -13.63 10.30
CA SER A 321 6.26 -12.35 10.86
C SER A 321 7.51 -11.54 11.19
N TRP A 322 7.83 -10.58 10.34
CA TRP A 322 8.81 -9.55 10.66
C TRP A 322 8.13 -8.49 11.52
N HIS A 323 8.26 -8.59 12.83
CA HIS A 323 7.87 -7.51 13.75
C HIS A 323 9.00 -6.47 13.82
N HIS A 324 9.19 -5.70 12.75
CA HIS A 324 9.95 -4.45 12.78
C HIS A 324 9.55 -3.56 11.61
N PHE A 325 8.70 -2.56 11.89
CA PHE A 325 8.75 -1.22 11.31
C PHE A 325 8.27 -0.24 12.38
#